data_AF-A0A7J4E4N4-F1
#
_entry.id   AF-A0A7J4E4N4-F1
#
_cell.length_a   1.000
_cell.length_b   1.000
_cell.length_c   1.000
_cell.angle_alpha   90.00
_cell.angle_beta   90.00
_cell.angle_gamma   90.00
#
_symmetry.space_group_name_H-M   'P 1'
#
loop_
_entity.id
_entity.type
_entity.pdbx_description
1 polymer ?
#
loop_
_entity_poly.entity_id
_entity_poly.type
_entity_poly.pdbx_seq_one_letter_code
_entity_poly.pdbx_strand_id
1 'polypeptide(L)' 'MKKMGVKVVNLSAGEPDFPTPENVKKAAMKAIEENFTRYTPASGIPELKAEIARKLRKIN' A
#
# COMPACT_ATOMS: atom_id res chain seq x y z
N MET A 1 16.24 12.53 -18.98
CA MET A 1 16.67 11.55 -20.01
C MET A 1 15.50 10.77 -20.63
N LYS A 2 14.61 10.10 -19.88
CA LYS A 2 13.42 9.42 -20.46
C LYS A 2 12.49 10.34 -21.29
N LYS A 3 12.35 11.62 -20.93
CA LYS A 3 11.54 12.61 -21.68
C LYS A 3 12.18 13.10 -23.00
N MET A 4 13.41 12.72 -23.32
CA MET A 4 14.14 13.16 -24.53
C MET A 4 14.14 12.12 -25.66
N GLY A 5 13.22 11.14 -25.65
CA GLY A 5 13.09 10.15 -26.73
C GLY A 5 14.17 9.06 -26.77
N VAL A 6 15.15 9.10 -25.86
CA VAL A 6 16.18 8.06 -25.74
C VAL A 6 15.59 6.83 -25.05
N LYS A 7 15.68 5.66 -25.71
CA LYS A 7 15.31 4.36 -25.12
C LYS A 7 16.29 4.03 -24.00
N VAL A 8 15.83 4.09 -22.75
CA VAL A 8 16.62 3.80 -21.56
C VAL A 8 15.95 2.67 -20.78
N VAL A 9 16.68 1.59 -20.54
CA VAL A 9 16.28 0.55 -19.58
C VAL A 9 16.53 1.08 -18.18
N ASN A 10 15.47 1.25 -17.39
CA ASN A 10 15.59 1.77 -16.03
C ASN A 10 15.79 0.61 -15.06
N LEU A 11 17.00 0.45 -14.54
CA LEU A 11 17.37 -0.55 -13.52
C LEU A 11 17.52 0.07 -12.12
N SER A 12 17.13 1.35 -11.94
CA SER A 12 17.31 2.10 -10.69
C SER A 12 16.04 2.20 -9.83
N ALA A 13 14.87 1.85 -10.39
CA ALA A 13 13.62 1.91 -9.66
C ALA A 13 13.47 0.69 -8.73
N GLY A 14 13.24 0.93 -7.44
CA GLY A 14 12.99 -0.10 -6.43
C GLY A 14 11.50 -0.36 -6.14
N GLU A 15 10.60 0.35 -6.82
CA GLU A 15 9.16 0.11 -6.74
C GLU A 15 8.71 -0.85 -7.86
N PRO A 16 7.69 -1.69 -7.61
CA PRO A 16 7.15 -2.54 -8.64
C PRO A 16 6.45 -1.74 -9.75
N ASP A 17 6.41 -2.31 -10.95
CA ASP A 17 5.76 -1.72 -12.13
C ASP A 17 4.24 -2.00 -12.22
N PHE A 18 3.71 -2.83 -11.32
CA PHE A 18 2.29 -3.13 -11.25
C PHE A 18 1.53 -2.16 -10.35
N PRO A 19 0.27 -1.85 -10.68
CA PRO A 19 -0.57 -1.01 -9.84
C PRO A 19 -0.98 -1.73 -8.55
N THR A 20 -1.37 -0.96 -7.53
CA THR A 20 -1.99 -1.49 -6.31
C THR A 20 -3.16 -2.43 -6.64
N PRO A 21 -3.29 -3.59 -5.97
CA PRO A 21 -4.40 -4.52 -6.18
C PRO A 21 -5.78 -3.89 -6.00
N GLU A 22 -6.75 -4.32 -6.80
CA GLU A 22 -8.08 -3.70 -6.86
C GLU A 22 -8.87 -3.77 -5.55
N ASN A 23 -8.75 -4.89 -4.82
CA ASN A 23 -9.39 -5.04 -3.51
C ASN A 23 -8.85 -4.04 -2.47
N VAL A 24 -7.55 -3.70 -2.55
CA VAL A 24 -6.93 -2.72 -1.65
C VAL A 24 -7.42 -1.31 -1.98
N LYS A 25 -7.50 -0.97 -3.27
CA LYS A 25 -8.08 0.32 -3.71
C LYS A 25 -9.52 0.48 -3.23
N LYS A 26 -10.35 -0.55 -3.40
CA LYS A 26 -11.76 -0.54 -2.95
C LYS A 26 -11.89 -0.36 -1.44
N ALA A 27 -11.06 -1.03 -0.64
CA ALA A 27 -11.06 -0.85 0.81
C ALA A 27 -10.70 0.58 1.22
N ALA A 28 -9.73 1.21 0.55
CA ALA A 28 -9.38 2.60 0.80
C ALA A 28 -10.50 3.58 0.40
N MET A 29 -11.13 3.37 -0.77
CA MET A 29 -12.28 4.19 -1.20
C MET A 29 -13.44 4.07 -0.21
N LYS A 30 -13.77 2.85 0.24
CA LYS A 30 -14.80 2.61 1.24
C LYS A 30 -14.51 3.32 2.57
N ALA A 31 -13.26 3.28 3.04
CA ALA A 31 -12.87 3.98 4.27
C ALA A 31 -13.08 5.51 4.17
N ILE A 32 -12.86 6.09 2.99
CA ILE A 32 -13.16 7.50 2.73
C ILE A 32 -14.68 7.74 2.75
N GLU A 33 -15.46 6.91 2.07
CA GLU A 33 -16.94 7.00 2.05
C GLU A 33 -17.55 6.90 3.45
N GLU A 34 -16.98 6.06 4.31
CA GLU A 34 -17.42 5.85 5.70
C GLU A 34 -16.88 6.93 6.68
N ASN A 35 -16.21 7.98 6.18
CA ASN A 35 -15.59 9.03 6.98
C ASN A 35 -14.58 8.50 8.02
N PHE A 36 -13.85 7.43 7.69
CA PHE A 36 -12.74 6.92 8.50
C PHE A 36 -11.50 7.82 8.37
N THR A 37 -11.63 9.08 8.80
CA THR A 37 -10.66 10.17 8.58
C THR A 37 -10.17 10.82 9.88
N ARG A 38 -10.63 10.31 11.03
CA ARG A 38 -10.21 10.80 12.35
C ARG A 38 -8.90 10.16 12.80
N TYR A 39 -8.32 10.72 13.87
CA TYR A 39 -7.12 10.16 14.48
C TYR A 39 -7.30 8.70 14.87
N THR A 40 -6.26 7.93 14.55
CA THR A 40 -6.08 6.55 15.03
C THR A 40 -5.07 6.58 16.19
N PRO A 41 -4.98 5.50 17.00
CA PRO A 41 -3.91 5.40 17.99
C PRO A 41 -2.54 5.59 17.32
N ALA A 42 -1.58 6.22 18.00
CA ALA A 42 -0.24 6.48 17.46
C ALA A 42 0.49 5.20 17.00
N SER A 43 0.15 4.05 17.58
CA SER A 43 0.71 2.75 17.20
C SER A 43 -0.02 2.05 16.05
N GLY A 44 -1.05 2.68 15.46
CA GLY A 44 -1.91 2.11 14.43
C GLY A 44 -3.19 1.47 14.98
N ILE A 45 -4.15 1.23 14.07
CA ILE A 45 -5.46 0.66 14.40
C ILE A 45 -5.33 -0.79 14.91
N PRO A 46 -6.14 -1.21 15.91
CA PRO A 46 -6.07 -2.55 16.48
C PRO A 46 -6.20 -3.68 15.45
N GLU A 47 -7.10 -3.57 14.46
CA GLU A 47 -7.30 -4.64 13.47
C GLU A 47 -6.06 -4.84 12.59
N LEU A 48 -5.43 -3.75 12.15
CA LEU A 48 -4.21 -3.81 11.34
C LEU A 48 -3.06 -4.48 12.11
N LYS A 49 -2.88 -4.11 13.39
CA LYS A 49 -1.85 -4.73 14.24
C LYS A 49 -2.08 -6.23 14.41
N ALA A 50 -3.32 -6.65 14.66
CA ALA A 50 -3.67 -8.06 14.80
C ALA A 50 -3.38 -8.85 13.52
N GLU A 51 -3.74 -8.30 12.36
CA GLU A 51 -3.50 -8.95 11.06
C GLU A 51 -2.02 -9.02 10.68
N ILE A 52 -1.24 -7.98 10.97
CA ILE A 52 0.21 -8.01 10.78
C ILE A 52 0.84 -9.10 11.67
N ALA A 53 0.46 -9.16 12.95
CA ALA A 53 0.98 -10.19 13.87
C ALA A 53 0.61 -11.61 13.39
N ARG A 54 -0.61 -11.81 12.91
CA ARG A 54 -1.06 -13.08 12.31
C ARG A 54 -0.26 -13.43 11.06
N LYS A 55 -0.04 -12.46 10.15
CA LYS A 55 0.78 -12.65 8.94
C LYS A 55 2.21 -13.06 9.30
N LEU A 56 2.84 -12.36 10.25
CA LEU A 56 4.21 -12.67 10.67
C LEU A 56 4.33 -14.06 11.28
N ARG A 57 3.36 -14.49 12.10
CA ARG A 57 3.30 -15.86 12.65
C ARG A 57 3.11 -16.97 11.60
N LYS A 58 2.61 -16.63 10.41
CA LYS A 58 2.42 -17.59 9.31
C LYS A 58 3.66 -17.68 8.40
N ILE A 59 4.44 -16.61 8.34
CA ILE A 59 5.61 -16.49 7.46
C ILE A 59 6.89 -16.98 8.15
N ASN A 60 6.97 -16.82 9.48
CA ASN A 60 8.00 -17.44 10.33
C ASN A 60 7.61 -18.89 10.67
#